data_AF-A0A3C1LQM1-F1
#
_entry.id   AF-A0A3C1LQM1-F1
#
_cell.length_a   1.000
_cell.length_b   1.000
_cell.length_c   1.000
_cell.angle_alpha   90.00
_cell.angle_beta   90.00
_cell.angle_gamma   90.00
#
_symmetry.space_group_name_H-M   'P 1'
#
loop_
_entity.id
_entity.type
_entity.pdbx_description
1 polymer ?
#
loop_
_entity_poly.entity_id
_entity_poly.type
_entity_poly.pdbx_seq_one_letter_code
_entity_poly.pdbx_strand_id
1 'polypeptide(L)'
;AGLFAVLGHCFPVWYGFEGGKGFLAFITAVYFMDWRAGLIATAVLLLVLALSRYMSLASLLAVVTGTVAIVLFGFYSKWVLICCLLAAILVIVRHRDNIMRLAKGTETRFKVGKKEK
;
A
#
# COMPACT_ATOMS: atom_id res chain seq x y z
N ALA A 1 -15.82 0.48 -7.03
CA ALA A 1 -15.66 1.49 -5.95
C ALA A 1 -14.22 1.62 -5.46
N GLY A 2 -13.55 0.53 -5.01
CA GLY A 2 -12.20 0.61 -4.43
C GLY A 2 -11.13 1.32 -5.27
N LEU A 3 -11.04 1.05 -6.57
CA LEU A 3 -10.09 1.73 -7.47
C LEU A 3 -10.28 3.26 -7.49
N PHE A 4 -11.53 3.73 -7.53
CA PHE A 4 -11.85 5.17 -7.52
C PHE A 4 -11.50 5.82 -6.17
N ALA A 5 -11.65 5.09 -5.06
CA ALA A 5 -11.22 5.58 -3.75
C ALA A 5 -9.69 5.74 -3.67
N VAL A 6 -8.93 4.78 -4.21
CA VAL A 6 -7.46 4.89 -4.29
C VAL A 6 -7.05 6.02 -5.22
N LEU A 7 -7.70 6.18 -6.37
CA LEU A 7 -7.45 7.28 -7.31
C LEU A 7 -7.74 8.66 -6.69
N GLY A 8 -8.89 8.82 -6.04
CA GLY A 8 -9.25 10.08 -5.36
C GLY A 8 -8.31 10.43 -4.20
N HIS A 9 -7.73 9.44 -3.53
CA HIS A 9 -6.74 9.65 -2.48
C HIS A 9 -5.34 9.96 -3.02
N CYS A 10 -4.95 9.36 -4.15
CA CYS A 10 -3.69 9.64 -4.83
C CYS A 10 -3.69 10.99 -5.58
N PHE A 11 -4.86 11.41 -6.07
CA PHE A 11 -5.05 12.60 -6.88
C PHE A 11 -6.28 13.41 -6.40
N PRO A 12 -6.23 13.97 -5.18
CA PRO A 12 -7.29 14.83 -4.70
C PRO A 12 -7.34 16.11 -5.54
N VAL A 13 -8.51 16.38 -6.12
CA VAL A 13 -8.78 17.56 -6.96
C VAL A 13 -8.50 18.86 -6.20
N TRP A 14 -8.74 18.85 -4.89
CA TRP A 14 -8.58 20.02 -4.01
C TRP A 14 -7.13 20.39 -3.68
N TYR A 15 -6.16 19.48 -3.88
CA TYR A 15 -4.74 19.73 -3.63
C TYR A 15 -3.91 19.73 -4.92
N GLY A 16 -4.53 20.13 -6.06
CA GLY A 16 -3.80 20.25 -7.32
C GLY A 16 -3.23 18.94 -7.84
N PHE A 17 -3.92 17.82 -7.60
CA PHE A 17 -3.48 16.47 -8.02
C PHE A 17 -2.21 15.97 -7.30
N GLU A 18 -1.76 16.63 -6.23
CA GLU A 18 -0.64 16.17 -5.41
C GLU A 18 -1.15 15.47 -4.14
N GLY A 19 -1.53 14.18 -4.26
CA GLY A 19 -2.05 13.39 -3.14
C GLY A 19 -1.04 12.50 -2.42
N GLY A 20 -1.56 11.74 -1.45
CA GLY A 20 -0.80 10.79 -0.66
C GLY A 20 -0.31 9.57 -1.45
N LYS A 21 0.41 8.67 -0.78
CA LYS A 21 1.00 7.47 -1.41
C LYS A 21 0.00 6.34 -1.74
N GLY A 22 -1.27 6.48 -1.37
CA GLY A 22 -2.34 5.53 -1.71
C GLY A 22 -2.33 4.21 -0.93
N PHE A 23 -1.30 3.92 -0.13
CA PHE A 23 -1.16 2.66 0.60
C PHE A 23 -2.33 2.40 1.57
N LEU A 24 -2.70 3.39 2.39
CA LEU A 24 -3.76 3.22 3.38
C LEU A 24 -5.12 2.98 2.72
N ALA A 25 -5.38 3.65 1.59
CA ALA A 25 -6.58 3.43 0.79
C ALA A 25 -6.61 2.01 0.21
N PHE A 26 -5.46 1.50 -0.26
CA PHE A 26 -5.33 0.13 -0.76
C PHE A 26 -5.57 -0.90 0.35
N ILE A 27 -4.89 -0.79 1.50
CA ILE A 27 -5.04 -1.78 2.57
C ILE A 27 -6.47 -1.79 3.14
N THR A 28 -7.10 -0.62 3.21
CA THR A 28 -8.51 -0.51 3.61
C THR A 28 -9.41 -1.20 2.59
N ALA A 29 -9.20 -0.98 1.29
CA ALA A 29 -9.96 -1.65 0.24
C ALA A 29 -9.78 -3.18 0.28
N VAL A 30 -8.56 -3.67 0.54
CA VAL A 30 -8.28 -5.10 0.75
C VAL A 30 -9.03 -5.62 1.97
N TYR A 31 -9.06 -4.87 3.08
CA TYR A 31 -9.76 -5.27 4.30
C TYR A 31 -11.28 -5.38 4.12
N PHE A 32 -11.87 -4.48 3.32
CA PHE A 32 -13.30 -4.51 2.97
C PHE A 32 -13.63 -5.63 1.99
N MET A 33 -12.70 -6.01 1.11
CA MET A 33 -12.87 -7.18 0.25
C MET A 33 -12.77 -8.45 1.08
N ASP A 34 -11.63 -8.65 1.72
CA ASP A 34 -11.34 -9.83 2.50
C ASP A 34 -10.55 -9.44 3.76
N TRP A 35 -11.22 -9.51 4.90
CA TRP A 35 -10.59 -9.19 6.18
C TRP A 35 -9.41 -10.12 6.49
N ARG A 36 -9.39 -11.35 5.96
CA ARG A 36 -8.27 -12.30 6.14
C ARG A 36 -7.06 -11.86 5.33
N ALA A 37 -7.26 -11.47 4.07
CA ALA A 37 -6.19 -10.93 3.23
C ALA A 37 -5.65 -9.61 3.81
N GLY A 38 -6.53 -8.75 4.34
CA GLY A 38 -6.15 -7.52 5.02
C GLY A 38 -5.31 -7.77 6.28
N LEU A 39 -5.68 -8.79 7.07
CA LEU A 39 -4.93 -9.19 8.26
C LEU A 39 -3.53 -9.72 7.89
N ILE A 40 -3.42 -10.56 6.86
CA ILE A 40 -2.13 -11.09 6.38
C ILE A 40 -1.25 -9.96 5.85
N ALA A 41 -1.80 -9.05 5.04
CA ALA A 41 -1.06 -7.90 4.53
C ALA A 41 -0.54 -7.00 5.67
N THR A 42 -1.36 -6.79 6.70
CA THR A 42 -0.98 -6.00 7.88
C THR A 42 0.09 -6.71 8.72
N ALA A 43 -0.02 -8.03 8.89
CA ALA A 43 0.99 -8.82 9.60
C ALA A 43 2.35 -8.77 8.89
N VAL A 44 2.36 -8.92 7.56
CA VAL A 44 3.58 -8.78 6.76
C VAL A 44 4.14 -7.36 6.85
N LEU A 45 3.30 -6.33 6.81
CA LEU A 45 3.74 -4.96 7.00
C LEU A 45 4.47 -4.80 8.34
N LEU A 46 3.87 -5.24 9.43
CA LEU A 46 4.46 -5.09 10.77
C LEU A 46 5.77 -5.87 10.90
N LEU A 47 5.83 -7.09 10.36
CA LEU A 47 7.01 -7.94 10.41
C LEU A 47 8.17 -7.31 9.64
N VAL A 48 7.92 -6.87 8.39
CA VAL A 48 8.92 -6.19 7.56
C VAL A 48 9.34 -4.86 8.19
N LEU A 49 8.39 -4.10 8.74
CA LEU A 49 8.69 -2.83 9.39
C LEU A 49 9.58 -3.05 10.63
N ALA A 50 9.33 -4.09 11.42
CA ALA A 50 10.14 -4.42 12.59
C ALA A 50 11.57 -4.85 12.20
N LEU A 51 11.72 -5.64 11.13
CA LEU A 51 13.03 -6.13 10.67
C LEU A 51 13.83 -5.04 9.93
N SER A 52 13.22 -4.45 8.91
CA SER A 52 13.92 -3.54 7.99
C SER A 52 13.92 -2.09 8.48
N ARG A 53 12.98 -1.70 9.35
CA ARG A 53 12.74 -0.30 9.76
C ARG A 53 12.52 0.67 8.59
N TYR A 54 12.11 0.17 7.44
CA TYR A 54 11.79 0.96 6.25
C TYR A 54 10.29 0.85 5.97
N MET A 55 9.57 1.94 6.16
CA MET A 55 8.12 1.98 5.93
C MET A 55 7.78 1.78 4.45
N SER A 56 8.65 2.23 3.54
CA SER A 56 8.45 2.01 2.11
C SER A 56 8.53 0.53 1.73
N LEU A 57 9.53 -0.18 2.25
CA LEU A 57 9.72 -1.60 1.97
C LEU A 57 8.54 -2.42 2.50
N ALA A 58 8.13 -2.12 3.74
CA ALA A 58 7.00 -2.77 4.40
C ALA A 58 5.69 -2.56 3.63
N SER A 59 5.43 -1.34 3.15
CA SER A 59 4.24 -1.00 2.37
C SER A 59 4.21 -1.73 1.02
N LEU A 60 5.35 -1.82 0.33
CA LEU A 60 5.47 -2.55 -0.94
C LEU A 60 5.19 -4.04 -0.76
N LEU A 61 5.83 -4.67 0.22
CA LEU A 61 5.63 -6.08 0.51
C LEU A 61 4.18 -6.36 0.93
N ALA A 62 3.58 -5.51 1.76
CA ALA A 62 2.19 -5.63 2.15
C ALA A 62 1.23 -5.53 0.96
N VAL A 63 1.48 -4.64 -0.01
CA VAL A 63 0.67 -4.52 -1.24
C VAL A 63 0.78 -5.79 -2.10
N VAL A 64 2.00 -6.31 -2.27
CA VAL A 64 2.24 -7.55 -3.03
C VAL A 64 1.57 -8.74 -2.34
N THR A 65 1.80 -8.93 -1.04
CA THR A 65 1.19 -10.04 -0.31
C THR A 65 -0.32 -9.92 -0.22
N GLY A 66 -0.86 -8.71 -0.05
CA GLY A 66 -2.31 -8.48 -0.06
C GLY A 66 -2.95 -8.84 -1.41
N THR A 67 -2.29 -8.48 -2.51
CA THR A 67 -2.74 -8.84 -3.87
C THR A 67 -2.70 -10.36 -4.09
N VAL A 68 -1.62 -11.02 -3.69
CA VAL A 68 -1.47 -12.47 -3.80
C VAL A 68 -2.47 -13.21 -2.91
N ALA A 69 -2.71 -12.72 -1.70
CA ALA A 69 -3.69 -13.28 -0.78
C ALA A 69 -5.11 -13.20 -1.37
N ILE A 70 -5.51 -12.07 -1.95
CA ILE A 70 -6.82 -11.94 -2.61
C ILE A 70 -6.97 -12.95 -3.76
N VAL A 71 -5.91 -13.17 -4.56
CA VAL A 71 -5.91 -14.16 -5.65
C VAL A 71 -6.08 -15.58 -5.10
N LEU A 72 -5.39 -15.92 -4.00
CA LEU A 72 -5.44 -17.24 -3.39
C LEU A 72 -6.75 -17.53 -2.65
N PHE A 73 -7.34 -16.55 -1.99
CA PHE A 73 -8.61 -16.70 -1.27
C PHE A 73 -9.85 -16.64 -2.19
N GLY A 74 -9.68 -16.21 -3.44
CA GLY A 74 -10.36 -16.87 -4.57
C GLY A 74 -11.86 -16.67 -4.77
N PHE A 75 -12.52 -15.66 -4.18
CA PHE A 75 -13.98 -15.47 -4.34
C PHE A 75 -14.40 -14.17 -5.03
N TYR A 76 -13.64 -13.71 -6.03
CA TYR A 76 -13.96 -12.45 -6.72
C TYR A 76 -14.01 -12.57 -8.24
N SER A 77 -14.98 -11.88 -8.85
CA SER A 77 -15.12 -11.77 -10.30
C SER A 77 -13.82 -11.27 -10.95
N LYS A 78 -13.55 -11.68 -12.20
CA LYS A 78 -12.36 -11.27 -12.98
C LYS A 78 -12.14 -9.75 -12.93
N TRP A 79 -13.22 -8.97 -12.88
CA TRP A 79 -13.16 -7.51 -12.76
C TRP A 79 -12.55 -7.00 -11.46
N VAL A 80 -12.84 -7.66 -10.35
CA VAL A 80 -12.31 -7.28 -9.03
C VAL A 80 -10.79 -7.49 -8.99
N LEU A 81 -10.32 -8.61 -9.55
CA LEU A 81 -8.89 -8.90 -9.67
C LEU A 81 -8.17 -7.85 -10.52
N ILE A 82 -8.75 -7.46 -11.65
CA ILE A 82 -8.20 -6.40 -12.51
C ILE A 82 -8.13 -5.07 -11.76
N CYS A 83 -9.20 -4.68 -11.05
CA CYS A 83 -9.20 -3.46 -10.24
C CYS A 83 -8.16 -3.49 -9.11
N CYS A 84 -7.97 -4.64 -8.46
CA CYS A 84 -6.99 -4.81 -7.40
C CYS A 84 -5.55 -4.70 -7.95
N LEU A 85 -5.28 -5.33 -9.09
CA LEU A 85 -4.00 -5.21 -9.80
C LEU A 85 -3.70 -3.77 -10.19
N LEU A 86 -4.67 -3.06 -10.77
CA LEU A 86 -4.51 -1.65 -11.14
C LEU A 86 -4.24 -0.76 -9.92
N ALA A 87 -4.95 -0.99 -8.81
CA ALA A 87 -4.71 -0.26 -7.57
C ALA A 87 -3.33 -0.56 -6.97
N ALA A 88 -2.89 -1.82 -6.99
CA ALA A 88 -1.55 -2.21 -6.54
C ALA A 88 -0.46 -1.54 -7.39
N ILE A 89 -0.59 -1.57 -8.72
CA ILE A 89 0.33 -0.89 -9.65
C ILE A 89 0.38 0.60 -9.36
N LEU A 90 -0.78 1.25 -9.15
CA LEU A 90 -0.84 2.68 -8.85
C LEU A 90 -0.07 3.03 -7.56
N VAL A 91 -0.24 2.22 -6.50
CA VAL A 91 0.48 2.41 -5.24
C VAL A 91 1.98 2.21 -5.42
N ILE A 92 2.40 1.19 -6.20
CA ILE A 92 3.81 0.93 -6.52
C ILE A 92 4.42 2.11 -7.29
N VAL A 93 3.74 2.62 -8.32
CA VAL A 93 4.19 3.78 -9.11
C VAL A 93 4.27 5.04 -8.24
N ARG A 94 3.38 5.20 -7.26
CA ARG A 94 3.45 6.31 -6.31
C ARG A 94 4.59 6.14 -5.28
N HIS A 95 5.05 4.91 -5.04
CA HIS A 95 6.22 4.62 -4.22
C HIS A 95 7.56 4.75 -4.97
N ARG A 96 7.57 5.06 -6.28
CA ARG A 96 8.82 5.20 -7.07
C ARG A 96 9.87 6.11 -6.42
N ASP A 97 9.44 7.25 -5.88
CA ASP A 97 10.33 8.21 -5.20
C ASP A 97 10.94 7.61 -3.92
N ASN A 98 10.16 6.80 -3.20
CA ASN A 98 10.66 6.10 -2.05
C ASN A 98 11.60 4.95 -2.43
N ILE A 99 11.29 4.18 -3.49
CA ILE A 99 12.18 3.12 -4.00
C ILE A 99 13.52 3.73 -4.43
N MET A 100 13.48 4.89 -5.10
CA MET A 100 14.68 5.60 -5.52
C MET A 100 15.48 6.12 -4.31
N ARG A 101 14.83 6.59 -3.24
CA ARG A 101 15.50 6.97 -1.99
C ARG A 101 16.10 5.76 -1.25
N LEU A 102 15.41 4.62 -1.28
CA LEU A 102 15.88 3.36 -0.71
C LEU A 102 17.12 2.84 -1.45
N ALA A 103 17.10 2.85 -2.79
CA ALA A 103 18.25 2.48 -3.63
C ALA A 103 19.46 3.40 -3.39
N LYS A 104 19.20 4.69 -3.12
CA LYS A 104 20.25 5.67 -2.77
C LYS A 104 20.70 5.60 -1.30
N GLY A 105 20.12 4.72 -0.49
CA GLY A 105 20.42 4.64 0.95
C GLY A 105 20.05 5.90 1.75
N THR A 106 19.27 6.82 1.15
CA THR A 106 18.86 8.08 1.76
C THR A 106 17.48 7.99 2.41
N GLU A 107 16.84 6.82 2.38
CA GLU A 107 15.55 6.66 3.01
C GLU A 107 15.67 6.78 4.53
N THR A 108 14.81 7.63 5.09
CA THR A 108 14.75 7.85 6.53
C THR A 108 14.23 6.57 7.18
N ARG A 109 15.07 5.89 7.95
CA ARG A 109 14.61 4.77 8.78
C ARG A 109 13.45 5.24 9.63
N PHE A 110 12.35 4.48 9.60
CA PHE A 110 11.15 4.75 10.36
C PHE A 110 11.50 4.70 11.85
N LYS A 111 11.65 5.87 12.47
CA LYS A 111 11.86 6.01 13.91
C LYS A 111 10.49 6.17 14.55
N VAL A 112 9.98 5.10 15.16
CA VAL A 112 8.84 5.20 16.09
C VAL A 112 9.32 6.04 17.27
N GLY A 113 8.86 7.29 17.38
CA GLY A 113 9.15 8.16 18.52
C GLY A 113 9.88 9.46 18.24
N LYS A 114 9.46 10.26 17.25
CA LYS A 114 9.64 11.72 17.38
C LYS A 114 8.32 12.32 17.84
N LYS A 115 8.19 12.52 19.16
CA LYS A 115 7.29 13.54 19.69
C LYS A 115 7.70 14.85 19.04
N GLU A 116 6.83 15.39 18.19
CA GLU A 116 6.90 16.81 17.87
C GLU A 116 6.67 17.55 19.19
N LYS A 117 7.64 18.35 19.59
CA LYS A 117 7.50 19.31 20.68
C LYS A 117 6.85 20.56 20.12
#